data_AF-A0A510Y6A2-F1
#
_entry.id   AF-A0A510Y6A2-F1
#
_cell.length_a   1.000
_cell.length_b   1.000
_cell.length_c   1.000
_cell.angle_alpha   90.00
_cell.angle_beta   90.00
_cell.angle_gamma   90.00
#
_symmetry.space_group_name_H-M   'P 1'
#
loop_
_entity.id
_entity.type
_entity.pdbx_description
1 polymer ?
#
loop_
_entity_poly.entity_id
_entity_poly.type
_entity_poly.pdbx_seq_one_letter_code
_entity_poly.pdbx_strand_id
1 'polypeptide(L)'
;MITLRLGYVSQALALWDASPGKTMTLTRWKKMDRHSGEEKLREVTRLNLEHTIRMLHYNIAHDIPLYRFSSSLAPLATHDDAAWDYITPFKDLYGEIGRLVREHNIRSSFHPNQFTLFTSDKPEVTANAVQDMEYHYHMLEAMGLEQRAWINLHVGGAYGDKKAAVARFHENLKQLPEKIKARMTLENDDKTYTAEDVLAVCEQEKIPMMFDYHHFEANHSENERLEELLPRFIDTWAHTDSRPKVHLSSPKSSEAFRSHADYVDPEFNLPFLQALKQIGEPIDGMIEAKQKDYALLQLVQDLASRRNVTRTGGAELQWK
;
A
#
# COMPACT_ATOMS: atom_id res chain seq x y z
N MET A 1 20.83 -3.73 16.26
CA MET A 1 20.87 -2.61 15.29
C MET A 1 19.89 -2.94 14.18
N ILE A 2 19.06 -1.99 13.75
CA ILE A 2 18.14 -2.16 12.61
C ILE A 2 18.33 -1.03 11.60
N THR A 3 17.98 -1.32 10.34
CA THR A 3 17.84 -0.33 9.28
C THR A 3 16.37 -0.13 8.98
N LEU A 4 15.89 1.11 9.02
CA LEU A 4 14.53 1.51 8.73
C LEU A 4 14.52 2.43 7.51
N ARG A 5 13.89 2.01 6.42
CA ARG A 5 13.64 2.85 5.25
C ARG A 5 12.18 3.27 5.22
N LEU A 6 11.91 4.53 4.91
CA LEU A 6 10.56 5.08 4.97
C LEU A 6 10.11 5.64 3.62
N GLY A 7 8.80 5.65 3.41
CA GLY A 7 8.15 6.25 2.23
C GLY A 7 6.78 6.80 2.56
N TYR A 8 6.09 7.35 1.56
CA TYR A 8 4.75 7.91 1.74
C TYR A 8 3.79 7.49 0.63
N VAL A 9 2.52 7.81 0.84
CA VAL A 9 1.42 7.38 -0.02
C VAL A 9 1.06 8.40 -1.10
N SER A 10 1.06 7.96 -2.35
CA SER A 10 0.44 8.58 -3.52
C SER A 10 0.97 9.97 -3.90
N GLN A 11 0.70 11.02 -3.14
CA GLN A 11 0.98 12.40 -3.52
C GLN A 11 2.00 13.04 -2.56
N ALA A 12 3.05 13.62 -3.12
CA ALA A 12 3.84 14.64 -2.41
C ALA A 12 3.08 15.97 -2.44
N LEU A 13 2.75 16.50 -1.28
CA LEU A 13 2.10 17.79 -1.10
C LEU A 13 3.05 18.96 -1.36
N ALA A 14 4.37 18.73 -1.32
CA ALA A 14 5.36 19.73 -1.74
C ALA A 14 5.29 20.07 -3.23
N LEU A 15 4.72 19.20 -4.07
CA LEU A 15 4.63 19.42 -5.51
C LEU A 15 3.34 20.16 -5.87
N TRP A 16 3.48 21.34 -6.47
CA TRP A 16 2.36 22.15 -6.94
C TRP A 16 1.56 21.44 -8.04
N ASP A 17 0.23 21.37 -7.87
CA ASP A 17 -0.75 20.73 -8.76
C ASP A 17 -0.22 19.42 -9.37
N ALA A 18 0.12 18.47 -8.51
CA ALA A 18 0.73 17.21 -8.91
C ALA A 18 -0.08 15.98 -8.47
N SER A 19 -1.38 16.10 -8.19
CA SER A 19 -2.17 14.96 -7.73
C SER A 19 -2.18 13.82 -8.78
N PRO A 20 -1.76 12.58 -8.45
CA PRO A 20 -1.76 11.43 -9.36
C PRO A 20 -3.05 10.60 -9.27
N GLY A 21 -4.11 11.16 -8.69
CA GLY A 21 -5.40 10.51 -8.51
C GLY A 21 -6.56 11.39 -8.98
N LYS A 22 -6.34 12.24 -9.99
CA LYS A 22 -7.44 12.97 -10.63
C LYS A 22 -8.41 11.95 -11.26
N THR A 23 -9.71 12.25 -11.20
CA THR A 23 -10.76 11.29 -11.56
C THR A 23 -11.78 11.87 -12.52
N MET A 24 -12.48 10.97 -13.22
CA MET A 24 -13.76 11.26 -13.86
C MET A 24 -14.81 10.33 -13.27
N THR A 25 -15.92 10.90 -12.80
CA THR A 25 -17.02 10.11 -12.25
C THR A 25 -17.80 9.42 -13.36
N LEU A 26 -18.38 8.25 -13.05
CA LEU A 26 -19.27 7.54 -13.96
C LEU A 26 -20.45 8.43 -14.41
N THR A 27 -21.00 9.24 -13.51
CA THR A 27 -22.09 10.17 -13.82
C THR A 27 -21.69 11.19 -14.89
N ARG A 28 -20.43 11.65 -14.88
CA ARG A 28 -19.91 12.54 -15.91
C ARG A 28 -19.69 11.79 -17.23
N TRP A 29 -19.10 10.60 -17.18
CA TRP A 29 -18.93 9.70 -18.33
C TRP A 29 -20.26 9.46 -19.06
N LYS A 30 -21.32 9.07 -18.33
CA LYS A 30 -22.66 8.79 -18.89
C LYS A 30 -23.34 9.99 -19.55
N LYS A 31 -22.86 11.22 -19.31
CA LYS A 31 -23.38 12.45 -19.95
C LYS A 31 -22.62 12.84 -21.22
N MET A 32 -21.52 12.16 -21.52
CA MET A 32 -20.67 12.43 -22.69
C MET A 32 -20.93 11.36 -23.75
N ASP A 33 -20.72 11.69 -25.02
CA ASP A 33 -20.59 10.64 -26.03
C ASP A 33 -19.30 9.85 -25.77
N ARG A 34 -19.26 8.61 -26.28
CA ARG A 34 -18.15 7.69 -26.01
C ARG A 34 -16.78 8.27 -26.39
N HIS A 35 -16.69 8.96 -27.53
CA HIS A 35 -15.43 9.50 -28.00
C HIS A 35 -14.92 10.60 -27.06
N SER A 36 -15.74 11.60 -26.78
CA SER A 36 -15.40 12.69 -25.84
C SER A 36 -15.09 12.17 -24.43
N GLY A 37 -15.81 11.13 -23.99
CA GLY A 37 -15.55 10.46 -22.72
C GLY A 37 -14.17 9.81 -22.70
N GLU A 38 -13.84 9.01 -23.72
CA GLU A 38 -12.54 8.31 -23.79
C GLU A 38 -11.39 9.30 -23.89
N GLU A 39 -11.53 10.37 -24.67
CA GLU A 39 -10.54 11.44 -24.72
C GLU A 39 -10.32 12.06 -23.33
N LYS A 40 -11.39 12.28 -22.56
CA LYS A 40 -11.26 12.81 -21.21
C LYS A 40 -10.57 11.83 -20.25
N LEU A 41 -10.88 10.54 -20.33
CA LEU A 41 -10.16 9.50 -19.56
C LEU A 41 -8.68 9.52 -19.90
N ARG A 42 -8.35 9.59 -21.20
CA ARG A 42 -6.97 9.63 -21.66
C ARG A 42 -6.21 10.86 -21.17
N GLU A 43 -6.85 12.04 -21.22
CA GLU A 43 -6.29 13.29 -20.70
C GLU A 43 -5.98 13.18 -19.20
N VAL A 44 -6.95 12.68 -18.41
CA VAL A 44 -6.80 12.55 -16.95
C VAL A 44 -5.73 11.54 -16.59
N THR A 45 -5.70 10.38 -17.25
CA THR A 45 -4.68 9.35 -17.01
C THR A 45 -3.29 9.80 -17.41
N ARG A 46 -3.13 10.45 -18.57
CA ARG A 46 -1.84 11.04 -18.97
C ARG A 46 -1.31 11.95 -17.88
N LEU A 47 -2.15 12.87 -17.39
CA LEU A 47 -1.78 13.82 -16.35
C LEU A 47 -1.41 13.10 -15.03
N ASN A 48 -2.16 12.08 -14.63
CA ASN A 48 -1.84 11.28 -13.44
C ASN A 48 -0.48 10.56 -13.56
N LEU A 49 -0.14 10.03 -14.74
CA LEU A 49 1.14 9.37 -15.00
C LEU A 49 2.30 10.37 -15.04
N GLU A 50 2.14 11.51 -15.71
CA GLU A 50 3.12 12.62 -15.70
C GLU A 50 3.36 13.13 -14.28
N HIS A 51 2.31 13.26 -13.48
CA HIS A 51 2.42 13.58 -12.06
C HIS A 51 3.19 12.51 -11.30
N THR A 52 2.90 11.22 -11.52
CA THR A 52 3.65 10.13 -10.91
C THR A 52 5.16 10.21 -11.23
N ILE A 53 5.53 10.59 -12.45
CA ILE A 53 6.93 10.83 -12.84
C ILE A 53 7.53 11.99 -12.02
N ARG A 54 6.80 13.09 -11.84
CA ARG A 54 7.23 14.21 -10.97
C ARG A 54 7.46 13.75 -9.52
N MET A 55 6.58 12.89 -8.99
CA MET A 55 6.74 12.28 -7.66
C MET A 55 8.00 11.42 -7.57
N LEU A 56 8.29 10.61 -8.59
CA LEU A 56 9.49 9.79 -8.62
C LEU A 56 10.75 10.66 -8.62
N HIS A 57 10.80 11.73 -9.42
CA HIS A 57 11.91 12.69 -9.37
C HIS A 57 12.05 13.38 -8.01
N TYR A 58 10.93 13.73 -7.38
CA TYR A 58 10.95 14.25 -6.01
C TYR A 58 11.53 13.22 -5.03
N ASN A 59 11.09 11.97 -5.11
CA ASN A 59 11.60 10.89 -4.25
C ASN A 59 13.10 10.67 -4.45
N ILE A 60 13.57 10.69 -5.70
CA ILE A 60 14.99 10.55 -6.05
C ILE A 60 15.79 11.72 -5.45
N ALA A 61 15.32 12.96 -5.62
CA ALA A 61 16.01 14.15 -5.11
C ALA A 61 16.05 14.20 -3.58
N HIS A 62 15.03 13.66 -2.92
CA HIS A 62 14.94 13.58 -1.46
C HIS A 62 15.46 12.27 -0.88
N ASP A 63 16.00 11.36 -1.70
CA ASP A 63 16.46 10.02 -1.31
C ASP A 63 15.41 9.26 -0.45
N ILE A 64 14.17 9.21 -0.99
CA ILE A 64 13.02 8.49 -0.45
C ILE A 64 12.90 7.14 -1.17
N PRO A 65 13.24 6.01 -0.52
CA PRO A 65 13.36 4.71 -1.18
C PRO A 65 12.05 3.95 -1.35
N LEU A 66 10.93 4.43 -0.78
CA LEU A 66 9.64 3.75 -0.81
C LEU A 66 8.55 4.68 -1.38
N TYR A 67 7.69 4.14 -2.24
CA TYR A 67 6.57 4.90 -2.79
C TYR A 67 5.35 4.02 -3.07
N ARG A 68 4.20 4.37 -2.49
CA ARG A 68 2.93 3.73 -2.87
C ARG A 68 2.28 4.54 -3.98
N PHE A 69 2.06 3.92 -5.14
CA PHE A 69 1.33 4.53 -6.24
C PHE A 69 -0.15 4.79 -5.88
N SER A 70 -0.77 5.74 -6.58
CA SER A 70 -2.22 5.96 -6.51
C SER A 70 -2.96 4.80 -7.18
N SER A 71 -3.91 4.15 -6.52
CA SER A 71 -4.80 3.18 -7.18
C SER A 71 -5.75 3.85 -8.19
N SER A 72 -5.84 5.19 -8.18
CA SER A 72 -6.68 5.99 -9.07
C SER A 72 -5.95 6.56 -10.30
N LEU A 73 -4.82 5.98 -10.71
CA LEU A 73 -4.06 6.44 -11.90
C LEU A 73 -4.93 6.44 -13.17
N ALA A 74 -5.68 5.36 -13.40
CA ALA A 74 -6.62 5.24 -14.50
C ALA A 74 -8.07 5.20 -13.99
N PRO A 75 -8.81 6.33 -14.04
CA PRO A 75 -10.19 6.36 -13.57
C PRO A 75 -11.08 5.45 -14.42
N LEU A 76 -12.06 4.82 -13.77
CA LEU A 76 -13.05 3.93 -14.41
C LEU A 76 -12.45 2.72 -15.15
N ALA A 77 -11.16 2.40 -14.98
CA ALA A 77 -10.50 1.29 -15.67
C ALA A 77 -11.14 -0.07 -15.41
N THR A 78 -11.72 -0.27 -14.22
CA THR A 78 -12.42 -1.50 -13.80
C THR A 78 -13.94 -1.40 -13.92
N HIS A 79 -14.47 -0.31 -14.50
CA HIS A 79 -15.92 -0.13 -14.59
C HIS A 79 -16.47 -0.59 -15.94
N ASP A 80 -17.39 -1.57 -15.93
CA ASP A 80 -17.92 -2.20 -17.16
C ASP A 80 -18.52 -1.19 -18.15
N ASP A 81 -19.29 -0.21 -17.67
CA ASP A 81 -19.88 0.86 -18.51
C ASP A 81 -18.85 1.77 -19.22
N ALA A 82 -17.57 1.68 -18.87
CA ALA A 82 -16.52 2.59 -19.34
C ALA A 82 -15.33 1.86 -19.97
N ALA A 83 -15.47 0.60 -20.41
CA ALA A 83 -14.37 -0.18 -20.98
C ALA A 83 -13.54 0.60 -22.02
N TRP A 84 -12.26 0.82 -21.73
CA TRP A 84 -11.35 1.64 -22.52
C TRP A 84 -9.90 1.18 -22.35
N ASP A 85 -9.04 1.50 -23.31
CA ASP A 85 -7.62 1.12 -23.27
C ASP A 85 -6.79 2.15 -22.48
N TYR A 86 -6.47 1.79 -21.23
CA TYR A 86 -5.66 2.58 -20.31
C TYR A 86 -4.17 2.21 -20.31
N ILE A 87 -3.72 1.30 -21.19
CA ILE A 87 -2.32 0.82 -21.22
C ILE A 87 -1.61 1.25 -22.50
N THR A 88 -2.09 0.83 -23.67
CA THR A 88 -1.39 1.04 -24.95
C THR A 88 -1.04 2.51 -25.24
N PRO A 89 -1.93 3.48 -24.98
CA PRO A 89 -1.67 4.89 -25.29
C PRO A 89 -0.59 5.53 -24.42
N PHE A 90 -0.20 4.88 -23.31
CA PHE A 90 0.71 5.44 -22.31
C PHE A 90 1.95 4.58 -22.08
N LYS A 91 2.26 3.66 -23.00
CA LYS A 91 3.44 2.77 -22.89
C LYS A 91 4.73 3.52 -22.59
N ASP A 92 4.94 4.68 -23.20
CA ASP A 92 6.14 5.49 -22.97
C ASP A 92 6.21 6.02 -21.53
N LEU A 93 5.08 6.52 -21.00
CA LEU A 93 5.00 7.02 -19.62
C LEU A 93 5.13 5.90 -18.58
N TYR A 94 4.48 4.76 -18.81
CA TYR A 94 4.65 3.59 -17.95
C TYR A 94 6.09 3.07 -17.99
N GLY A 95 6.70 3.01 -19.17
CA GLY A 95 8.09 2.62 -19.36
C GLY A 95 9.06 3.56 -18.63
N GLU A 96 8.80 4.86 -18.65
CA GLU A 96 9.56 5.86 -17.90
C GLU A 96 9.42 5.70 -16.39
N ILE A 97 8.20 5.53 -15.87
CA ILE A 97 7.94 5.22 -14.45
C ILE A 97 8.75 3.99 -14.03
N GLY A 98 8.64 2.92 -14.81
CA GLY A 98 9.38 1.68 -14.58
C GLY A 98 10.89 1.86 -14.56
N ARG A 99 11.42 2.62 -15.52
CA ARG A 99 12.85 2.92 -15.62
C ARG A 99 13.35 3.65 -14.37
N LEU A 100 12.69 4.73 -13.97
CA LEU A 100 13.03 5.51 -12.78
C LEU A 100 13.00 4.64 -11.51
N VAL A 101 11.96 3.82 -11.34
CA VAL A 101 11.83 2.92 -10.19
C VAL A 101 12.97 1.90 -10.13
N ARG A 102 13.36 1.31 -11.27
CA ARG A 102 14.44 0.31 -11.32
C ARG A 102 15.82 0.94 -11.13
N GLU A 103 16.12 2.04 -11.84
CA GLU A 103 17.42 2.71 -11.80
C GLU A 103 17.75 3.26 -10.39
N HIS A 104 16.73 3.73 -9.67
CA HIS A 104 16.88 4.30 -8.33
C HIS A 104 16.45 3.36 -7.20
N ASN A 105 16.17 2.09 -7.53
CA ASN A 105 15.79 1.04 -6.57
C ASN A 105 14.64 1.43 -5.61
N ILE A 106 13.63 2.14 -6.13
CA ILE A 106 12.46 2.55 -5.34
C ILE A 106 11.58 1.32 -5.12
N ARG A 107 11.24 1.04 -3.86
CA ARG A 107 10.30 -0.02 -3.49
C ARG A 107 8.87 0.49 -3.66
N SER A 108 8.18 -0.07 -4.65
CA SER A 108 6.83 0.36 -5.02
C SER A 108 5.74 -0.60 -4.57
N SER A 109 4.53 -0.07 -4.38
CA SER A 109 3.33 -0.87 -4.14
C SER A 109 2.06 -0.16 -4.59
N PHE A 110 0.97 -0.92 -4.69
CA PHE A 110 -0.40 -0.41 -4.67
C PHE A 110 -1.11 -0.85 -3.39
N HIS A 111 -2.20 -0.18 -3.07
CA HIS A 111 -3.16 -0.60 -2.04
C HIS A 111 -4.55 -0.32 -2.61
N PRO A 112 -5.19 -1.31 -3.26
CA PRO A 112 -6.54 -1.16 -3.76
C PRO A 112 -7.53 -0.78 -2.66
N ASN A 113 -8.70 -0.27 -3.07
CA ASN A 113 -9.66 0.26 -2.10
C ASN A 113 -10.39 -0.86 -1.33
N GLN A 114 -11.21 -0.48 -0.35
CA GLN A 114 -11.95 -1.42 0.50
C GLN A 114 -13.01 -2.28 -0.21
N PHE A 115 -13.22 -2.13 -1.53
CA PHE A 115 -14.18 -2.92 -2.30
C PHE A 115 -13.56 -4.20 -2.90
N THR A 116 -12.23 -4.34 -2.84
CA THR A 116 -11.49 -5.52 -3.31
C THR A 116 -11.57 -6.62 -2.25
N LEU A 117 -12.69 -7.36 -2.25
CA LEU A 117 -13.07 -8.27 -1.17
C LEU A 117 -13.15 -9.74 -1.62
N PHE A 118 -12.36 -10.60 -0.99
CA PHE A 118 -12.41 -12.05 -1.19
C PHE A 118 -13.25 -12.78 -0.12
N THR A 119 -13.74 -12.09 0.92
CA THR A 119 -14.57 -12.71 1.98
C THR A 119 -16.07 -12.74 1.67
N SER A 120 -16.50 -12.14 0.57
CA SER A 120 -17.93 -12.04 0.21
C SER A 120 -18.53 -13.39 -0.18
N ASP A 121 -19.81 -13.57 0.15
CA ASP A 121 -20.66 -14.68 -0.30
C ASP A 121 -21.26 -14.45 -1.69
N LYS A 122 -21.12 -13.24 -2.23
CA LYS A 122 -21.62 -12.84 -3.55
C LYS A 122 -20.56 -13.07 -4.63
N PRO A 123 -20.79 -13.95 -5.60
CA PRO A 123 -19.81 -14.23 -6.67
C PRO A 123 -19.36 -12.99 -7.44
N GLU A 124 -20.27 -12.04 -7.67
CA GLU A 124 -19.97 -10.79 -8.37
C GLU A 124 -18.97 -9.90 -7.61
N VAL A 125 -18.95 -9.94 -6.28
CA VAL A 125 -18.00 -9.16 -5.47
C VAL A 125 -16.59 -9.75 -5.62
N THR A 126 -16.46 -11.07 -5.56
CA THR A 126 -15.18 -11.75 -5.80
C THR A 126 -14.68 -11.53 -7.23
N ALA A 127 -15.56 -11.60 -8.23
CA ALA A 127 -15.19 -11.33 -9.62
C ALA A 127 -14.64 -9.90 -9.79
N ASN A 128 -15.28 -8.91 -9.16
CA ASN A 128 -14.79 -7.53 -9.15
C ASN A 128 -13.45 -7.40 -8.42
N ALA A 129 -13.24 -8.14 -7.33
CA ALA A 129 -11.96 -8.14 -6.63
C ALA A 129 -10.82 -8.71 -7.49
N VAL A 130 -11.09 -9.78 -8.26
CA VAL A 130 -10.13 -10.33 -9.23
C VAL A 130 -9.82 -9.31 -10.33
N GLN A 131 -10.86 -8.69 -10.91
CA GLN A 131 -10.70 -7.66 -11.94
C GLN A 131 -9.87 -6.46 -11.44
N ASP A 132 -10.08 -6.04 -10.18
CA ASP A 132 -9.33 -4.95 -9.59
C ASP A 132 -7.87 -5.32 -9.31
N MET A 133 -7.59 -6.55 -8.86
CA MET A 133 -6.22 -7.06 -8.77
C MET A 133 -5.52 -7.16 -10.13
N GLU A 134 -6.24 -7.60 -11.16
CA GLU A 134 -5.76 -7.63 -12.55
C GLU A 134 -5.43 -6.23 -13.06
N TYR A 135 -6.28 -5.24 -12.79
CA TYR A 135 -6.03 -3.84 -13.15
C TYR A 135 -4.70 -3.33 -12.59
N HIS A 136 -4.46 -3.54 -11.29
CA HIS A 136 -3.20 -3.13 -10.66
C HIS A 136 -2.01 -3.91 -11.22
N TYR A 137 -2.16 -5.21 -11.46
CA TYR A 137 -1.11 -6.05 -12.04
C TYR A 137 -0.76 -5.65 -13.48
N HIS A 138 -1.74 -5.38 -14.34
CA HIS A 138 -1.51 -4.94 -15.72
C HIS A 138 -0.80 -3.58 -15.78
N MET A 139 -1.09 -2.67 -14.84
CA MET A 139 -0.31 -1.43 -14.71
C MET A 139 1.15 -1.73 -14.33
N LEU A 140 1.39 -2.68 -13.43
CA LEU A 140 2.75 -3.10 -13.09
C LEU A 140 3.46 -3.75 -14.28
N GLU A 141 2.79 -4.59 -15.07
CA GLU A 141 3.34 -5.17 -16.31
C GLU A 141 3.70 -4.06 -17.32
N ALA A 142 2.83 -3.07 -17.50
CA ALA A 142 3.11 -1.93 -18.38
C ALA A 142 4.32 -1.10 -17.92
N MET A 143 4.55 -1.02 -16.61
CA MET A 143 5.76 -0.41 -16.03
C MET A 143 6.98 -1.34 -16.05
N GLY A 144 6.81 -2.65 -16.28
CA GLY A 144 7.87 -3.66 -16.10
C GLY A 144 8.30 -3.80 -14.62
N LEU A 145 7.32 -3.75 -13.71
CA LEU A 145 7.48 -3.80 -12.25
C LEU A 145 6.70 -4.96 -11.60
N GLU A 146 6.07 -5.82 -12.40
CA GLU A 146 5.20 -6.92 -11.98
C GLU A 146 5.89 -7.98 -11.11
N GLN A 147 7.22 -8.06 -11.15
CA GLN A 147 8.00 -8.95 -10.27
C GLN A 147 8.63 -8.22 -9.07
N ARG A 148 8.48 -6.89 -8.97
CA ARG A 148 9.15 -6.06 -7.95
C ARG A 148 8.19 -5.40 -6.98
N ALA A 149 7.02 -5.00 -7.45
CA ALA A 149 6.04 -4.28 -6.66
C ALA A 149 5.01 -5.24 -6.04
N TRP A 150 4.40 -4.77 -4.94
CA TRP A 150 3.40 -5.51 -4.17
C TRP A 150 2.03 -4.84 -4.25
N ILE A 151 0.96 -5.62 -4.15
CA ILE A 151 -0.44 -5.16 -4.11
C ILE A 151 -1.00 -5.57 -2.75
N ASN A 152 -1.16 -4.59 -1.87
CA ASN A 152 -1.59 -4.81 -0.49
C ASN A 152 -3.10 -4.75 -0.35
N LEU A 153 -3.70 -5.65 0.43
CA LEU A 153 -5.13 -5.67 0.71
C LEU A 153 -5.40 -5.88 2.20
N HIS A 154 -6.58 -5.49 2.64
CA HIS A 154 -7.16 -6.05 3.87
C HIS A 154 -7.86 -7.38 3.55
N VAL A 155 -8.04 -8.24 4.56
CA VAL A 155 -8.77 -9.52 4.39
C VAL A 155 -10.23 -9.29 3.97
N GLY A 156 -10.88 -8.26 4.52
CA GLY A 156 -12.21 -7.82 4.12
C GLY A 156 -13.21 -7.73 5.27
N GLY A 157 -14.48 -8.07 5.03
CA GLY A 157 -15.53 -8.07 6.06
C GLY A 157 -15.77 -9.44 6.69
N ALA A 158 -16.16 -9.47 7.97
CA ALA A 158 -16.52 -10.70 8.68
C ALA A 158 -17.93 -11.22 8.36
N TYR A 159 -18.84 -10.39 7.83
CA TYR A 159 -20.23 -10.77 7.52
C TYR A 159 -20.96 -11.50 8.67
N GLY A 160 -20.69 -11.11 9.92
CA GLY A 160 -21.27 -11.72 11.12
C GLY A 160 -20.57 -12.98 11.64
N ASP A 161 -19.70 -13.61 10.84
CA ASP A 161 -18.92 -14.80 11.23
C ASP A 161 -17.53 -14.78 10.58
N LYS A 162 -16.52 -14.40 11.38
CA LYS A 162 -15.12 -14.35 10.94
C LYS A 162 -14.63 -15.68 10.37
N LYS A 163 -14.97 -16.82 10.99
CA LYS A 163 -14.47 -18.14 10.58
C LYS A 163 -15.05 -18.52 9.23
N ALA A 164 -16.35 -18.33 9.05
CA ALA A 164 -16.99 -18.57 7.76
C ALA A 164 -16.47 -17.62 6.67
N ALA A 165 -16.21 -16.35 7.01
CA ALA A 165 -15.64 -15.38 6.08
C ALA A 165 -14.21 -15.73 5.65
N VAL A 166 -13.34 -16.17 6.57
CA VAL A 166 -11.99 -16.64 6.26
C VAL A 166 -12.04 -17.93 5.42
N ALA A 167 -12.94 -18.86 5.71
CA ALA A 167 -13.14 -20.04 4.87
C ALA A 167 -13.53 -19.65 3.43
N ARG A 168 -14.41 -18.66 3.25
CA ARG A 168 -14.73 -18.10 1.93
C ARG A 168 -13.54 -17.40 1.28
N PHE A 169 -12.74 -16.66 2.06
CA PHE A 169 -11.50 -16.03 1.56
C PHE A 169 -10.61 -17.07 0.88
N HIS A 170 -10.32 -18.19 1.54
CA HIS A 170 -9.51 -19.27 0.97
C HIS A 170 -10.10 -19.86 -0.31
N GLU A 171 -11.42 -20.03 -0.38
CA GLU A 171 -12.08 -20.56 -1.58
C GLU A 171 -12.07 -19.56 -2.73
N ASN A 172 -12.44 -18.32 -2.46
CA ASN A 172 -12.53 -17.25 -3.45
C ASN A 172 -11.15 -16.85 -3.99
N LEU A 173 -10.11 -16.93 -3.17
CA LEU A 173 -8.74 -16.63 -3.57
C LEU A 173 -8.22 -17.55 -4.69
N LYS A 174 -8.77 -18.76 -4.82
CA LYS A 174 -8.44 -19.69 -5.93
C LYS A 174 -8.83 -19.16 -7.30
N GLN A 175 -9.73 -18.17 -7.36
CA GLN A 175 -10.13 -17.52 -8.60
C GLN A 175 -9.09 -16.50 -9.08
N LEU A 176 -8.18 -16.06 -8.21
CA LEU A 176 -7.14 -15.12 -8.55
C LEU A 176 -5.99 -15.83 -9.30
N PRO A 177 -5.57 -15.35 -10.49
CA PRO A 177 -4.43 -15.94 -11.18
C PRO A 177 -3.16 -15.97 -10.32
N GLU A 178 -2.46 -17.10 -10.32
CA GLU A 178 -1.27 -17.32 -9.46
C GLU A 178 -0.20 -16.23 -9.62
N LYS A 179 0.04 -15.74 -10.84
CA LYS A 179 1.02 -14.66 -11.09
C LYS A 179 0.67 -13.35 -10.35
N ILE A 180 -0.63 -13.12 -10.13
CA ILE A 180 -1.16 -11.94 -9.45
C ILE A 180 -1.20 -12.19 -7.94
N LYS A 181 -1.67 -13.37 -7.52
CA LYS A 181 -1.62 -13.82 -6.11
C LYS A 181 -0.20 -13.74 -5.56
N ALA A 182 0.80 -14.10 -6.36
CA ALA A 182 2.20 -14.03 -5.98
C ALA A 182 2.70 -12.61 -5.65
N ARG A 183 1.96 -11.55 -6.02
CA ARG A 183 2.25 -10.15 -5.68
C ARG A 183 1.31 -9.57 -4.62
N MET A 184 0.42 -10.37 -4.05
CA MET A 184 -0.49 -9.96 -2.98
C MET A 184 0.26 -9.84 -1.65
N THR A 185 -0.13 -8.88 -0.82
CA THR A 185 0.14 -8.87 0.63
C THR A 185 -1.16 -8.63 1.39
N LEU A 186 -1.24 -9.10 2.63
CA LEU A 186 -2.42 -8.89 3.48
C LEU A 186 -2.10 -8.10 4.74
N GLU A 187 -2.98 -7.17 5.09
CA GLU A 187 -2.80 -6.22 6.19
C GLU A 187 -3.88 -6.39 7.27
N ASN A 188 -3.46 -6.34 8.53
CA ASN A 188 -4.38 -6.24 9.67
C ASN A 188 -5.14 -4.91 9.66
N ASP A 189 -6.37 -4.91 10.18
CA ASP A 189 -7.26 -3.77 10.11
C ASP A 189 -7.77 -3.32 11.49
N ASP A 190 -8.34 -2.11 11.54
CA ASP A 190 -8.70 -1.41 12.78
C ASP A 190 -10.03 -1.86 13.43
N LYS A 191 -10.72 -2.87 12.86
CA LYS A 191 -12.09 -3.25 13.26
C LYS A 191 -12.38 -4.75 13.26
N THR A 192 -11.91 -5.46 12.25
CA THR A 192 -12.39 -6.78 11.86
C THR A 192 -11.30 -7.78 12.14
N TYR A 193 -10.22 -7.84 11.37
CA TYR A 193 -9.18 -8.86 11.48
C TYR A 193 -7.97 -8.32 12.23
N THR A 194 -7.64 -8.95 13.37
CA THR A 194 -6.46 -8.59 14.18
C THR A 194 -5.16 -9.04 13.49
N ALA A 195 -4.00 -8.70 14.03
CA ALA A 195 -2.72 -9.13 13.48
C ALA A 195 -2.59 -10.67 13.50
N GLU A 196 -3.03 -11.31 14.58
CA GLU A 196 -3.07 -12.78 14.70
C GLU A 196 -3.99 -13.43 13.65
N ASP A 197 -5.19 -12.87 13.43
CA ASP A 197 -6.14 -13.38 12.42
C ASP A 197 -5.50 -13.35 11.02
N VAL A 198 -4.84 -12.24 10.66
CA VAL A 198 -4.20 -12.07 9.34
C VAL A 198 -2.95 -12.92 9.20
N LEU A 199 -2.14 -13.06 10.26
CA LEU A 199 -0.98 -13.96 10.28
C LEU A 199 -1.36 -15.38 9.92
N ALA A 200 -2.42 -15.92 10.55
CA ALA A 200 -2.88 -17.28 10.27
C ALA A 200 -3.26 -17.49 8.79
N VAL A 201 -3.91 -16.49 8.18
CA VAL A 201 -4.26 -16.52 6.75
C VAL A 201 -2.99 -16.46 5.88
N CYS A 202 -2.06 -15.55 6.20
CA CYS A 202 -0.80 -15.38 5.49
C CYS A 202 0.08 -16.65 5.53
N GLU A 203 0.20 -17.28 6.69
CA GLU A 203 0.96 -18.53 6.88
C GLU A 203 0.33 -19.68 6.08
N GLN A 204 -0.99 -19.81 6.10
CA GLN A 204 -1.69 -20.86 5.36
C GLN A 204 -1.58 -20.69 3.84
N GLU A 205 -1.76 -19.46 3.35
CA GLU A 205 -1.75 -19.14 1.91
C GLU A 205 -0.36 -18.83 1.35
N LYS A 206 0.67 -18.78 2.21
CA LYS A 206 2.03 -18.34 1.91
C LYS A 206 2.06 -16.95 1.28
N ILE A 207 1.30 -16.02 1.86
CA ILE A 207 1.23 -14.62 1.44
C ILE A 207 2.02 -13.78 2.46
N PRO A 208 2.91 -12.86 2.03
CA PRO A 208 3.56 -11.96 2.95
C PRO A 208 2.55 -11.03 3.63
N MET A 209 2.67 -10.89 4.95
CA MET A 209 1.84 -9.98 5.72
C MET A 209 2.39 -8.56 5.67
N MET A 210 1.54 -7.55 5.49
CA MET A 210 1.84 -6.15 5.83
C MET A 210 1.39 -5.90 7.27
N PHE A 211 2.26 -5.39 8.14
CA PHE A 211 1.87 -5.08 9.51
C PHE A 211 1.55 -3.60 9.66
N ASP A 212 0.31 -3.25 10.00
CA ASP A 212 -0.06 -1.89 10.39
C ASP A 212 -0.12 -1.77 11.91
N TYR A 213 0.77 -0.93 12.45
CA TYR A 213 0.90 -0.78 13.90
C TYR A 213 -0.25 0.04 14.51
N HIS A 214 -0.79 1.03 13.79
CA HIS A 214 -1.91 1.81 14.30
C HIS A 214 -3.19 0.98 14.32
N HIS A 215 -3.42 0.15 13.30
CA HIS A 215 -4.50 -0.84 13.28
C HIS A 215 -4.35 -1.86 14.41
N PHE A 216 -3.13 -2.34 14.67
CA PHE A 216 -2.86 -3.24 15.80
C PHE A 216 -3.27 -2.59 17.13
N GLU A 217 -2.82 -1.37 17.42
CA GLU A 217 -3.20 -0.65 18.63
C GLU A 217 -4.71 -0.37 18.72
N ALA A 218 -5.40 -0.22 17.58
CA ALA A 218 -6.84 -0.02 17.52
C ALA A 218 -7.66 -1.32 17.65
N ASN A 219 -7.06 -2.46 17.31
CA ASN A 219 -7.73 -3.75 17.18
C ASN A 219 -6.74 -4.92 17.40
N HIS A 220 -6.49 -5.22 18.66
CA HIS A 220 -5.79 -6.43 19.10
C HIS A 220 -6.55 -7.04 20.28
N SER A 221 -6.35 -8.34 20.49
CA SER A 221 -6.79 -9.01 21.72
C SER A 221 -5.78 -8.82 22.85
N GLU A 222 -6.20 -8.89 24.12
CA GLU A 222 -5.31 -8.73 25.28
C GLU A 222 -4.14 -9.73 25.32
N ASN A 223 -4.26 -10.85 24.60
CA ASN A 223 -3.23 -11.89 24.52
C ASN A 223 -2.26 -11.68 23.35
N GLU A 224 -2.52 -10.74 22.44
CA GLU A 224 -1.64 -10.49 21.30
C GLU A 224 -0.40 -9.69 21.75
N ARG A 225 0.76 -10.32 21.66
CA ARG A 225 2.04 -9.75 22.04
C ARG A 225 2.92 -9.51 20.83
N LEU A 226 3.46 -8.28 20.69
CA LEU A 226 4.40 -7.97 19.60
C LEU A 226 5.59 -8.92 19.57
N GLU A 227 6.09 -9.36 20.73
CA GLU A 227 7.23 -10.29 20.79
C GLU A 227 6.94 -11.65 20.15
N GLU A 228 5.67 -12.06 20.08
CA GLU A 228 5.23 -13.32 19.48
C GLU A 228 4.82 -13.14 18.01
N LEU A 229 4.17 -12.02 17.69
CA LEU A 229 3.67 -11.71 16.35
C LEU A 229 4.79 -11.35 15.38
N LEU A 230 5.77 -10.53 15.82
CA LEU A 230 6.77 -9.97 14.92
C LEU A 230 7.70 -11.03 14.28
N PRO A 231 8.20 -12.05 15.01
CA PRO A 231 8.97 -13.12 14.37
C PRO A 231 8.18 -13.85 13.27
N ARG A 232 6.89 -14.13 13.51
CA ARG A 232 6.01 -14.78 12.53
C ARG A 232 5.75 -13.87 11.33
N PHE A 233 5.47 -12.60 11.57
CA PHE A 233 5.31 -11.58 10.52
C PHE A 233 6.54 -11.53 9.60
N ILE A 234 7.75 -11.48 10.18
CA ILE A 234 9.00 -11.47 9.42
C ILE A 234 9.15 -12.76 8.60
N ASP A 235 8.83 -13.92 9.18
CA ASP A 235 8.91 -15.21 8.50
C ASP A 235 7.99 -15.30 7.27
N THR A 236 6.84 -14.60 7.28
CA THR A 236 5.97 -14.52 6.08
C THR A 236 6.67 -13.90 4.86
N TRP A 237 7.75 -13.13 5.05
CA TRP A 237 8.54 -12.54 3.95
C TRP A 237 9.77 -13.37 3.56
N ALA A 238 10.16 -14.38 4.36
CA ALA A 238 11.43 -15.09 4.22
C ALA A 238 11.59 -15.84 2.88
N HIS A 239 10.47 -16.18 2.24
CA HIS A 239 10.45 -16.82 0.91
C HIS A 239 10.52 -15.81 -0.25
N THR A 240 10.69 -14.52 0.04
CA THR A 240 10.76 -13.42 -0.93
C THR A 240 12.10 -12.69 -0.85
N ASP A 241 12.49 -12.00 -1.91
CA ASP A 241 13.68 -11.12 -1.92
C ASP A 241 13.39 -9.72 -1.34
N SER A 242 12.25 -9.54 -0.66
CA SER A 242 11.79 -8.25 -0.12
C SER A 242 11.93 -8.20 1.39
N ARG A 243 12.34 -7.02 1.90
CA ARG A 243 12.30 -6.75 3.34
C ARG A 243 10.86 -6.82 3.86
N PRO A 244 10.61 -7.23 5.11
CA PRO A 244 9.30 -7.06 5.71
C PRO A 244 8.87 -5.60 5.66
N LYS A 245 7.57 -5.38 5.41
CA LYS A 245 7.02 -4.04 5.23
C LYS A 245 5.89 -3.76 6.24
N VAL A 246 5.90 -2.55 6.77
CA VAL A 246 4.96 -2.09 7.79
C VAL A 246 4.28 -0.80 7.36
N HIS A 247 3.11 -0.53 7.90
CA HIS A 247 2.48 0.78 7.87
C HIS A 247 2.65 1.46 9.23
N LEU A 248 3.05 2.74 9.19
CA LEU A 248 3.23 3.57 10.39
C LEU A 248 2.36 4.81 10.28
N SER A 249 1.57 5.03 11.31
CA SER A 249 0.70 6.18 11.48
C SER A 249 0.49 6.43 12.98
N SER A 250 -0.43 7.32 13.33
CA SER A 250 -0.81 7.58 14.71
C SER A 250 -2.25 8.11 14.77
N PRO A 251 -2.96 7.90 15.90
CA PRO A 251 -4.33 8.39 16.08
C PRO A 251 -4.39 9.92 16.01
N LYS A 252 -5.47 10.44 15.43
CA LYS A 252 -5.74 11.89 15.38
C LYS A 252 -5.96 12.47 16.78
N SER A 253 -6.65 11.72 17.64
CA SER A 253 -6.84 12.01 19.06
C SER A 253 -7.30 10.72 19.77
N SER A 254 -7.39 10.75 21.10
CA SER A 254 -7.98 9.68 21.90
C SER A 254 -9.42 9.35 21.48
N GLU A 255 -10.22 10.36 21.14
CA GLU A 255 -11.64 10.21 20.76
C GLU A 255 -11.77 9.75 19.29
N ALA A 256 -10.83 10.14 18.44
CA ALA A 256 -10.77 9.79 17.04
C ALA A 256 -9.63 8.81 16.75
N PHE A 257 -9.50 7.77 17.59
CA PHE A 257 -8.33 6.90 17.61
C PHE A 257 -8.05 6.27 16.23
N ARG A 258 -9.07 5.74 15.55
CA ARG A 258 -8.94 5.11 14.23
C ARG A 258 -8.65 6.07 13.09
N SER A 259 -8.81 7.39 13.29
CA SER A 259 -8.53 8.36 12.24
C SER A 259 -7.05 8.71 12.24
N HIS A 260 -6.42 8.74 11.07
CA HIS A 260 -5.01 9.13 10.98
C HIS A 260 -4.84 10.62 11.32
N ALA A 261 -3.78 10.90 12.07
CA ALA A 261 -3.30 12.24 12.34
C ALA A 261 -2.75 12.93 11.07
N ASP A 262 -2.53 14.24 11.18
CA ASP A 262 -1.91 15.03 10.10
C ASP A 262 -0.44 14.66 9.92
N TYR A 263 0.28 14.51 11.04
CA TYR A 263 1.66 14.03 11.15
C TYR A 263 1.71 12.75 12.00
N VAL A 264 2.79 11.98 11.90
CA VAL A 264 2.98 10.77 12.71
C VAL A 264 3.63 11.11 14.04
N ASP A 265 3.02 10.66 15.13
CA ASP A 265 3.61 10.77 16.47
C ASP A 265 4.74 9.73 16.65
N PRO A 266 6.00 10.17 16.86
CA PRO A 266 7.13 9.27 17.07
C PRO A 266 7.03 8.49 18.39
N GLU A 267 6.41 9.04 19.43
CA GLU A 267 6.27 8.35 20.73
C GLU A 267 5.26 7.22 20.64
N PHE A 268 4.18 7.41 19.88
CA PHE A 268 3.21 6.35 19.59
C PHE A 268 3.90 5.14 18.96
N ASN A 269 4.75 5.34 17.96
CA ASN A 269 5.42 4.26 17.23
C ASN A 269 6.66 3.70 17.95
N LEU A 270 7.13 4.34 19.02
CA LEU A 270 8.38 3.97 19.67
C LEU A 270 8.40 2.54 20.23
N PRO A 271 7.35 2.03 20.91
CA PRO A 271 7.34 0.65 21.41
C PRO A 271 7.51 -0.38 20.28
N PHE A 272 6.81 -0.16 19.17
CA PHE A 272 6.92 -1.01 17.98
C PHE A 272 8.32 -1.00 17.36
N LEU A 273 8.90 0.19 17.18
CA LEU A 273 10.25 0.34 16.64
C LEU A 273 11.32 -0.29 17.56
N GLN A 274 11.11 -0.23 18.88
CA GLN A 274 11.97 -0.92 19.86
C GLN A 274 11.83 -2.44 19.77
N ALA A 275 10.61 -2.96 19.59
CA ALA A 275 10.37 -4.40 19.41
C ALA A 275 11.04 -4.91 18.12
N LEU A 276 10.85 -4.22 16.99
CA LEU A 276 11.55 -4.53 15.73
C LEU A 276 13.07 -4.47 15.89
N LYS A 277 13.58 -3.50 16.66
CA LYS A 277 15.01 -3.37 16.94
C LYS A 277 15.59 -4.61 17.64
N GLN A 278 14.84 -5.22 18.55
CA GLN A 278 15.28 -6.43 19.25
C GLN A 278 15.43 -7.62 18.30
N ILE A 279 14.63 -7.66 17.23
CA ILE A 279 14.72 -8.72 16.21
C ILE A 279 15.92 -8.50 15.29
N GLY A 280 16.25 -7.24 14.97
CA GLY A 280 17.47 -6.91 14.23
C GLY A 280 17.35 -6.97 12.71
N GLU A 281 16.17 -7.31 12.18
CA GLU A 281 15.93 -7.37 10.73
C GLU A 281 15.70 -5.97 10.13
N PRO A 282 16.22 -5.69 8.91
CA PRO A 282 15.90 -4.46 8.18
C PRO A 282 14.42 -4.39 7.79
N ILE A 283 13.78 -3.25 8.05
CA ILE A 283 12.35 -3.03 7.81
C ILE A 283 12.14 -1.84 6.89
N ASP A 284 11.09 -1.93 6.07
CA ASP A 284 10.61 -0.82 5.27
C ASP A 284 9.23 -0.35 5.79
N GLY A 285 9.08 0.93 6.10
CA GLY A 285 7.85 1.53 6.62
C GLY A 285 7.18 2.47 5.62
N MET A 286 5.87 2.34 5.43
CA MET A 286 5.06 3.28 4.66
C MET A 286 4.31 4.20 5.62
N ILE A 287 4.48 5.51 5.45
CA ILE A 287 3.83 6.52 6.29
C ILE A 287 2.40 6.79 5.79
N GLU A 288 1.44 6.53 6.66
CA GLU A 288 0.02 6.76 6.40
C GLU A 288 -0.53 7.94 7.21
N ALA A 289 -0.17 9.16 6.81
CA ALA A 289 -0.67 10.39 7.42
C ALA A 289 -1.29 11.32 6.37
N LYS A 290 -2.05 12.32 6.82
CA LYS A 290 -2.70 13.26 5.89
C LYS A 290 -1.71 14.21 5.20
N GLN A 291 -0.61 14.57 5.88
CA GLN A 291 0.42 15.45 5.34
C GLN A 291 1.48 14.74 4.48
N LYS A 292 1.31 13.44 4.20
CA LYS A 292 2.09 12.68 3.22
C LYS A 292 3.62 12.81 3.39
N ASP A 293 4.31 13.34 2.38
CA ASP A 293 5.74 13.60 2.34
C ASP A 293 6.22 14.49 3.49
N TYR A 294 5.44 15.49 3.91
CA TYR A 294 5.80 16.30 5.07
C TYR A 294 5.78 15.48 6.36
N ALA A 295 4.80 14.60 6.53
CA ALA A 295 4.74 13.71 7.70
C ALA A 295 5.91 12.72 7.71
N LEU A 296 6.28 12.18 6.55
CA LEU A 296 7.46 11.34 6.40
C LEU A 296 8.74 12.07 6.80
N LEU A 297 9.01 13.23 6.20
CA LEU A 297 10.24 13.97 6.42
C LEU A 297 10.36 14.49 7.86
N GLN A 298 9.23 14.88 8.45
CA GLN A 298 9.16 15.25 9.87
C GLN A 298 9.48 14.05 10.77
N LEU A 299 8.85 12.89 10.55
CA LEU A 299 9.12 11.69 11.35
C LEU A 299 10.59 11.25 11.26
N VAL A 300 11.18 11.30 10.06
CA VAL A 300 12.61 11.02 9.87
C VAL A 300 13.46 11.96 10.73
N GLN A 301 13.15 13.26 10.73
CA GLN A 301 13.87 14.26 11.52
C GLN A 301 13.72 14.01 13.02
N ASP A 302 12.49 13.72 13.49
CA ASP A 302 12.19 13.48 14.90
C ASP A 302 12.89 12.23 15.42
N LEU A 303 12.84 11.14 14.67
CA LEU A 303 13.55 9.91 15.02
C LEU A 303 15.07 10.07 14.99
N ALA A 304 15.61 10.78 13.98
CA ALA A 304 17.05 11.04 13.87
C ALA A 304 17.60 11.92 15.01
N SER A 305 16.75 12.72 15.66
CA SER A 305 17.13 13.53 16.82
C SER A 305 17.36 12.70 18.09
N ARG A 306 16.92 11.44 18.10
CA ARG A 306 17.04 10.55 19.26
C ARG A 306 18.45 9.99 19.38
N ARG A 307 18.88 9.72 20.62
CA ARG A 307 20.16 9.03 20.88
C ARG A 307 20.15 7.65 20.20
N ASN A 308 21.30 7.26 19.65
CA ASN A 308 21.51 5.97 18.98
C ASN A 308 20.77 5.78 17.65
N VAL A 309 20.16 6.84 17.11
CA VAL A 309 19.64 6.85 15.73
C VAL A 309 20.57 7.67 14.86
N THR A 310 20.89 7.18 13.67
CA THR A 310 21.70 7.89 12.68
C THR A 310 20.95 7.89 11.37
N ARG A 311 20.75 9.07 10.79
CA ARG A 311 20.19 9.20 9.45
C ARG A 311 21.27 8.91 8.41
N THR A 312 21.11 7.83 7.65
CA THR A 312 22.08 7.37 6.64
C THR A 312 21.69 7.78 5.22
N GLY A 313 20.43 8.18 5.01
CA GLY A 313 19.92 8.69 3.74
C GLY A 313 18.77 9.67 3.94
N GLY A 314 18.11 10.02 2.84
CA GLY A 314 16.98 10.94 2.83
C GLY A 314 15.83 10.49 3.74
N ALA A 315 15.34 9.28 3.54
CA ALA A 315 14.36 8.64 4.41
C ALA A 315 14.85 7.28 4.93
N GLU A 316 16.15 7.17 5.24
CA GLU A 316 16.76 5.99 5.83
C GLU A 316 17.41 6.30 7.19
N LEU A 317 17.11 5.46 8.17
CA LEU A 317 17.59 5.54 9.54
C LEU A 317 18.26 4.22 9.95
N GLN A 318 19.39 4.33 10.64
CA GLN A 318 20.05 3.23 11.33
C GLN A 318 19.88 3.41 12.84
N TRP A 319 19.24 2.45 13.49
CA TRP A 319 19.02 2.46 14.95
C TRP A 319 19.96 1.45 15.61
N LYS A 320 20.94 1.94 16.36
CA LYS A 320 21.96 1.13 17.04
C LYS A 320 21.41 0.43 18.27
#